data_AF-A0AB34H8B1-F1
#
_entry.id   AF-A0AB34H8B1-F1
#
_cell.length_a   1.000
_cell.length_b   1.000
_cell.length_c   1.000
_cell.angle_alpha   90.00
_cell.angle_beta   90.00
_cell.angle_gamma   90.00
#
_symmetry.space_group_name_H-M   'P 1'
#
loop_
_entity.id
_entity.type
_entity.pdbx_description
1 polymer ?
#
loop_
_entity_poly.entity_id
_entity_poly.type
_entity_poly.pdbx_seq_one_letter_code
_entity_poly.pdbx_strand_id
1 'polypeptide(L)'
;MKILIEKEWISMGHKFSQRCGHLDGDSKEVSPIFTQFLDCIWQLMEQFPCAFEFNENFLLEIHDHVFSCQFGNFLGNCQKDREDLRIYEKTHSVWPFLVQRKPDFRNPLYKGFTVYGVLNPSTVPYNIQ
;
A
#
# COMPACT_ATOMS: atom_id res chain seq x y z
N MET A 1 2.03 -5.44 6.57
CA MET A 1 1.67 -4.55 5.45
C MET A 1 0.45 -5.03 4.67
N LYS A 2 0.49 -6.17 3.95
CA LYS A 2 -0.68 -6.73 3.23
C LYS A 2 -2.01 -6.64 3.99
N ILE A 3 -2.07 -7.22 5.19
CA ILE A 3 -3.31 -7.31 5.99
C ILE A 3 -3.81 -5.91 6.38
N LEU A 4 -2.90 -4.98 6.66
CA LEU A 4 -3.23 -3.60 7.00
C LEU A 4 -3.92 -2.91 5.81
N ILE A 5 -3.39 -3.08 4.59
CA ILE A 5 -4.00 -2.50 3.38
C ILE A 5 -5.35 -3.13 3.09
N GLU A 6 -5.45 -4.46 3.10
CA GLU A 6 -6.71 -5.17 2.86
C GLU A 6 -7.80 -4.75 3.86
N LYS A 7 -7.43 -4.67 5.14
CA LYS A 7 -8.37 -4.31 6.20
C LYS A 7 -8.70 -2.82 6.17
N GLU A 8 -7.73 -1.96 6.44
CA GLU A 8 -7.98 -0.54 6.74
C GLU A 8 -8.23 0.32 5.50
N TRP A 9 -7.84 -0.14 4.31
CA TRP A 9 -8.03 0.63 3.08
C TRP A 9 -9.08 0.00 2.16
N ILE A 10 -8.90 -1.28 1.81
CA ILE A 10 -9.77 -1.94 0.82
C ILE A 10 -11.14 -2.23 1.44
N SER A 11 -11.19 -2.96 2.56
CA SER A 11 -12.46 -3.38 3.16
C SER A 11 -13.23 -2.23 3.79
N MET A 12 -12.53 -1.23 4.35
CA MET A 12 -13.14 -0.03 4.94
C MET A 12 -13.57 1.02 3.91
N GLY A 13 -13.44 0.74 2.61
CA GLY A 13 -14.05 1.53 1.54
C GLY A 13 -13.29 2.80 1.16
N HIS A 14 -11.96 2.75 1.17
CA HIS A 14 -11.19 3.79 0.51
C HIS A 14 -11.54 3.80 -0.99
N LYS A 15 -11.88 5.00 -1.50
CA LYS A 15 -12.40 5.22 -2.86
C LYS A 15 -11.29 5.16 -3.92
N PHE A 16 -10.57 4.04 -4.02
CA PHE A 16 -9.39 3.88 -4.89
C PHE A 16 -9.70 4.27 -6.34
N SER A 17 -10.80 3.77 -6.91
CA SER A 17 -11.15 4.09 -8.31
C SER A 17 -11.30 5.59 -8.57
N GLN A 18 -11.88 6.35 -7.65
CA GLN A 18 -12.03 7.80 -7.80
C GLN A 18 -10.73 8.55 -7.45
N ARG A 19 -10.08 8.20 -6.34
CA ARG A 19 -8.88 8.90 -5.84
C ARG A 19 -7.68 8.70 -6.77
N CYS A 20 -7.58 7.54 -7.40
CA CYS A 20 -6.51 7.19 -8.34
C CYS A 20 -6.89 7.39 -9.82
N GLY A 21 -8.11 7.84 -10.12
CA GLY A 21 -8.53 8.14 -11.49
C GLY A 21 -8.54 6.92 -12.42
N HIS A 22 -8.97 5.74 -11.94
CA HIS A 22 -9.00 4.51 -12.76
C HIS A 22 -9.99 4.58 -13.92
N LEU A 23 -10.98 5.46 -13.82
CA LEU A 23 -12.01 5.72 -14.82
C LEU A 23 -12.04 7.23 -15.08
N ASP A 24 -12.61 7.61 -16.22
CA ASP A 24 -12.89 9.01 -16.54
C ASP A 24 -14.03 9.53 -15.66
N GLY A 25 -13.66 10.05 -14.48
CA GLY A 25 -14.55 10.56 -13.44
C GLY A 25 -14.31 12.03 -13.15
N ASP A 26 -14.90 12.55 -12.07
CA ASP A 26 -14.67 13.94 -11.66
C ASP A 26 -13.20 14.13 -11.21
N SER A 27 -12.44 14.93 -11.94
CA SER A 27 -11.04 15.23 -11.63
C SER A 27 -10.86 15.87 -10.25
N LYS A 28 -11.90 16.49 -9.68
CA LYS A 28 -11.89 17.04 -8.31
C LYS A 28 -11.84 15.96 -7.23
N GLU A 29 -12.22 14.73 -7.55
CA GLU A 29 -12.15 13.59 -6.63
C GLU A 29 -10.76 12.93 -6.62
N VAL A 30 -9.87 13.26 -7.57
CA VAL A 30 -8.51 12.68 -7.63
C VAL A 30 -7.65 13.28 -6.53
N SER A 31 -6.99 12.43 -5.74
CA SER A 31 -6.14 12.88 -4.63
C SER A 31 -5.16 11.79 -4.18
N PRO A 32 -3.89 12.12 -3.88
CA PRO A 32 -2.82 11.15 -3.60
C PRO A 32 -2.85 10.59 -2.15
N ILE A 33 -4.05 10.29 -1.63
CA ILE A 33 -4.22 9.91 -0.21
C ILE A 33 -3.48 8.62 0.14
N PHE A 34 -3.56 7.61 -0.72
CA PHE A 34 -2.84 6.35 -0.48
C PHE A 34 -1.32 6.51 -0.69
N THR A 35 -0.91 7.37 -1.64
CA THR A 35 0.50 7.72 -1.84
C THR A 35 1.08 8.39 -0.59
N GLN A 36 0.36 9.33 0.02
CA GLN A 36 0.77 9.97 1.29
C GLN A 36 0.94 8.96 2.43
N PHE A 37 0.10 7.92 2.49
CA PHE A 37 0.25 6.84 3.45
C PHE A 37 1.51 6.00 3.21
N LEU A 38 1.82 5.66 1.95
CA LEU A 38 3.05 4.93 1.63
C LEU A 38 4.29 5.78 1.92
N ASP A 39 4.26 7.07 1.62
CA ASP A 39 5.30 8.03 1.98
C ASP A 39 5.51 8.06 3.51
N CYS A 40 4.43 8.17 4.29
CA CYS A 40 4.54 8.09 5.76
C CYS A 40 5.23 6.80 6.25
N ILE A 41 5.04 5.66 5.57
CA ILE A 41 5.76 4.41 5.89
C ILE A 41 7.22 4.50 5.48
N TRP A 42 7.52 5.08 4.33
CA TRP A 42 8.88 5.32 3.88
C TRP A 42 9.65 6.22 4.86
N GLN A 43 9.05 7.31 5.34
CA GLN A 43 9.65 8.18 6.37
C GLN A 43 9.97 7.40 7.66
N LEU A 44 9.08 6.46 8.07
CA LEU A 44 9.36 5.58 9.20
C LEU A 44 10.49 4.58 8.90
N MET A 45 10.62 4.10 7.67
CA MET A 45 11.71 3.23 7.27
C MET A 45 13.06 3.96 7.31
N GLU A 46 13.10 5.22 6.90
CA GLU A 46 14.30 6.07 6.99
C GLU A 46 14.70 6.32 8.45
N GLN A 47 13.73 6.62 9.33
CA GLN A 47 14.01 6.82 10.76
C GLN A 47 14.33 5.51 11.51
N PHE A 48 13.84 4.37 11.02
CA PHE A 48 14.03 3.05 11.65
C PHE A 48 14.48 1.98 10.63
N PRO A 49 15.74 2.02 10.14
CA PRO A 49 16.20 1.19 9.02
C PRO A 49 16.14 -0.33 9.25
N CYS A 50 16.05 -0.79 10.50
CA CYS A 50 16.02 -2.21 10.85
C CYS A 50 14.64 -2.71 11.32
N ALA A 51 13.61 -1.85 11.37
CA ALA A 51 12.31 -2.18 11.97
C ALA A 51 11.33 -2.88 11.02
N PHE A 52 11.49 -2.69 9.70
CA PHE A 52 10.58 -3.22 8.68
C PHE A 52 11.22 -4.38 7.92
N GLU A 53 10.46 -5.47 7.71
CA GLU A 53 10.91 -6.64 6.94
C GLU A 53 11.05 -6.33 5.44
N PHE A 54 10.27 -5.37 4.95
CA PHE A 54 10.24 -4.98 3.54
C PHE A 54 11.09 -3.72 3.28
N ASN A 55 11.59 -3.59 2.05
CA ASN A 55 12.35 -2.44 1.58
C ASN A 55 11.47 -1.46 0.78
N GLU A 56 12.08 -0.38 0.29
CA GLU A 56 11.40 0.66 -0.49
C GLU A 56 10.76 0.13 -1.77
N ASN A 57 11.43 -0.79 -2.48
CA ASN A 57 10.91 -1.40 -3.72
C ASN A 57 9.54 -2.05 -3.50
N PHE A 58 9.27 -2.59 -2.31
CA PHE A 58 7.96 -3.13 -1.97
C PHE A 58 6.86 -2.07 -1.95
N LEU A 59 7.15 -0.87 -1.42
CA LEU A 59 6.20 0.24 -1.40
C LEU A 59 5.95 0.77 -2.81
N LEU A 60 7.01 0.91 -3.61
CA LEU A 60 6.93 1.33 -5.01
C LEU A 60 6.11 0.35 -5.85
N GLU A 61 6.34 -0.97 -5.70
CA GLU A 61 5.58 -1.97 -6.45
C GLU A 61 4.09 -2.00 -6.05
N ILE A 62 3.78 -1.79 -4.78
CA ILE A 62 2.38 -1.59 -4.35
C ILE A 62 1.79 -0.36 -5.01
N HIS A 63 2.51 0.77 -4.98
CA HIS A 63 2.07 2.02 -5.60
C HIS A 63 1.79 1.83 -7.09
N ASP A 64 2.69 1.20 -7.84
CA ASP A 64 2.51 0.93 -9.27
C ASP A 64 1.27 0.07 -9.56
N HIS A 65 0.98 -0.92 -8.70
CA HIS A 65 -0.21 -1.76 -8.82
C HIS A 65 -1.52 -1.13 -8.35
N VAL A 66 -1.45 -0.04 -7.59
CA VAL A 66 -2.64 0.78 -7.32
C VAL A 66 -3.10 1.49 -8.59
N PHE A 67 -2.19 1.97 -9.44
CA PHE A 67 -2.54 2.74 -10.65
C PHE A 67 -2.68 1.88 -11.91
N SER A 68 -1.88 0.82 -12.06
CA SER A 68 -1.89 0.00 -13.30
C SER A 68 -3.16 -0.81 -13.51
N CYS A 69 -4.01 -0.98 -12.48
CA CYS A 69 -5.24 -1.77 -12.54
C CYS A 69 -5.03 -3.24 -12.98
N GLN A 70 -3.80 -3.75 -12.91
CA GLN A 70 -3.45 -5.10 -13.34
C GLN A 70 -4.09 -6.18 -12.44
N PHE A 71 -4.32 -5.85 -11.17
CA PHE A 71 -4.91 -6.73 -10.16
C PHE A 71 -6.22 -6.15 -9.64
N GLY A 72 -7.08 -7.03 -9.13
CA GLY A 72 -8.41 -6.65 -8.67
C GLY A 72 -8.48 -5.86 -7.36
N ASN A 73 -7.45 -5.96 -6.52
CA ASN A 73 -7.49 -5.49 -5.13
C ASN A 73 -7.95 -4.02 -5.00
N PHE A 74 -7.43 -3.15 -5.87
CA PHE A 74 -7.64 -1.71 -5.80
C PHE A 74 -8.77 -1.22 -6.71
N LEU A 75 -9.50 -2.11 -7.38
CA LEU A 75 -10.63 -1.74 -8.25
C LEU A 75 -11.89 -1.42 -7.42
N GLY A 76 -12.68 -0.45 -7.86
CA GLY A 76 -13.89 0.02 -7.17
C GLY A 76 -13.62 0.90 -5.95
N ASN A 77 -14.68 1.38 -5.31
CA ASN A 77 -14.58 2.33 -4.20
C ASN A 77 -14.96 1.74 -2.85
N CYS A 78 -15.64 0.60 -2.82
CA CYS A 78 -16.00 -0.09 -1.59
C CYS A 78 -16.10 -1.60 -1.80
N GLN A 79 -16.38 -2.35 -0.72
CA GLN A 79 -16.55 -3.80 -0.81
C GLN A 79 -17.74 -4.20 -1.68
N LYS A 80 -18.85 -3.47 -1.56
CA LYS A 80 -20.05 -3.69 -2.37
C LYS A 80 -19.74 -3.57 -3.87
N ASP A 81 -19.01 -2.53 -4.29
CA ASP A 81 -18.60 -2.37 -5.69
C ASP A 81 -17.80 -3.59 -6.18
N ARG A 82 -16.87 -4.10 -5.35
CA ARG A 82 -16.01 -5.23 -5.69
C ARG A 82 -16.79 -6.53 -5.84
N GLU A 83 -17.82 -6.73 -5.03
CA GLU A 83 -18.75 -7.85 -5.14
C GLU A 83 -19.60 -7.74 -6.42
N ASP A 84 -20.19 -6.57 -6.68
CA ASP A 84 -21.02 -6.32 -7.86
C ASP A 84 -20.21 -6.50 -9.17
N LEU A 85 -18.94 -6.10 -9.17
CA LEU A 85 -18.00 -6.31 -10.28
C LEU A 85 -17.45 -7.75 -10.40
N ARG A 86 -17.71 -8.61 -9.40
CA ARG A 86 -17.17 -9.97 -9.28
C ARG A 86 -15.64 -10.01 -9.36
N ILE A 87 -14.98 -9.06 -8.70
CA ILE A 87 -13.53 -8.89 -8.75
C ILE A 87 -12.81 -10.18 -8.36
N TYR A 88 -13.24 -10.85 -7.29
CA TYR A 88 -12.58 -12.07 -6.79
C TYR A 88 -12.72 -13.28 -7.71
N GLU A 89 -13.70 -13.28 -8.62
CA GLU A 89 -13.91 -14.35 -9.61
C GLU A 89 -13.21 -14.06 -10.94
N LYS A 90 -13.12 -12.78 -11.32
CA LYS A 90 -12.68 -12.35 -12.66
C LYS A 90 -11.24 -11.83 -12.71
N THR A 91 -10.61 -11.61 -11.57
CA THR A 91 -9.27 -11.01 -11.50
C THR A 91 -8.36 -11.79 -10.55
N HIS A 92 -7.08 -11.46 -10.58
CA HIS A 92 -6.10 -12.00 -9.64
C HIS A 92 -5.75 -10.99 -8.55
N SER A 93 -5.26 -11.53 -7.44
CA SER A 93 -4.76 -10.73 -6.32
C SER A 93 -3.29 -10.35 -6.56
N VAL A 94 -2.91 -9.13 -6.18
CA VAL A 94 -1.52 -8.64 -6.22
C VAL A 94 -0.63 -9.37 -5.21
N TRP A 95 -1.19 -9.88 -4.11
CA TRP A 95 -0.38 -10.39 -3.01
C TRP A 95 0.40 -11.67 -3.34
N PRO A 96 -0.18 -12.70 -3.99
CA PRO A 96 0.59 -13.85 -4.46
C PRO A 96 1.74 -13.44 -5.40
N PHE A 97 1.50 -12.46 -6.28
CA PHE A 97 2.53 -11.93 -7.18
C PHE A 97 3.69 -11.29 -6.39
N LEU A 98 3.40 -10.43 -5.42
CA LEU A 98 4.43 -9.82 -4.56
C LEU A 98 5.18 -10.84 -3.71
N VAL A 99 4.50 -11.89 -3.23
CA VAL A 99 5.11 -12.96 -2.44
C VAL A 99 6.09 -13.78 -3.27
N GLN A 100 5.81 -14.02 -4.56
CA GLN A 100 6.75 -14.71 -5.46
C GLN A 100 8.05 -13.93 -5.65
N ARG A 101 7.99 -12.60 -5.58
CA ARG A 101 9.13 -11.68 -5.66
C ARG A 101 9.67 -11.23 -4.29
N LYS A 102 9.31 -11.94 -3.21
CA LYS A 102 9.77 -11.61 -1.85
C LYS A 102 11.29 -11.39 -1.71
N PRO A 103 12.19 -12.09 -2.43
CA PRO A 103 13.63 -11.81 -2.37
C PRO A 103 14.00 -10.36 -2.74
N ASP A 104 13.31 -9.77 -3.72
CA ASP A 104 13.56 -8.41 -4.21
C ASP A 104 13.09 -7.34 -3.21
N PHE A 105 12.15 -7.73 -2.34
CA PHE A 105 11.44 -6.84 -1.42
C PHE A 105 11.92 -6.92 0.02
N ARG A 106 12.91 -7.77 0.31
CA ARG A 106 13.38 -7.96 1.68
C ARG A 106 14.39 -6.88 2.07
N ASN A 107 14.19 -6.28 3.24
CA ASN A 107 15.18 -5.43 3.88
C ASN A 107 16.28 -6.30 4.52
N PRO A 108 17.55 -6.20 4.08
CA PRO A 108 18.66 -6.98 4.65
C PRO A 108 19.03 -6.54 6.07
N LEU A 109 18.65 -5.34 6.49
CA LEU A 109 18.93 -4.80 7.83
C LEU A 109 17.85 -5.18 8.86
N TYR A 110 16.78 -5.86 8.44
CA TYR A 110 15.68 -6.22 9.33
C TYR A 110 16.17 -7.11 10.49
N LYS A 111 15.96 -6.64 11.72
CA LYS A 111 16.44 -7.34 12.94
C LYS A 111 15.44 -8.33 13.53
N GLY A 112 14.29 -8.54 12.89
CA GLY A 112 13.27 -9.48 13.36
C GLY A 112 12.22 -8.84 14.26
N PHE A 113 11.13 -9.57 14.47
CA PHE A 113 9.89 -9.07 15.08
C PHE A 113 10.05 -8.64 16.55
N THR A 114 10.93 -9.31 17.30
CA THR A 114 11.05 -9.11 18.76
C THR A 114 11.97 -7.95 19.14
N VAL A 115 12.68 -7.34 18.18
CA VAL A 115 13.70 -6.32 18.47
C VAL A 115 13.09 -4.94 18.70
N TYR A 116 11.97 -4.64 18.02
CA TYR A 116 11.27 -3.37 18.14
C TYR A 116 9.92 -3.57 18.83
N GLY A 117 9.60 -2.67 19.76
CA GLY A 117 8.27 -2.52 20.34
C GLY A 117 7.48 -1.43 19.61
N VAL A 118 6.99 -0.44 20.36
CA VAL A 118 6.37 0.75 19.78
C VAL A 118 7.45 1.67 19.19
N LEU A 119 7.29 2.08 17.93
CA LEU A 119 8.14 3.08 17.30
C LEU A 119 7.71 4.49 17.72
N ASN A 120 8.68 5.34 18.07
CA ASN A 120 8.44 6.74 18.45
C ASN A 120 9.20 7.67 17.49
N PRO A 121 8.64 7.95 16.28
CA PRO A 121 9.28 8.78 15.28
C PRO A 121 9.41 10.24 15.75
N SER A 122 10.42 10.92 15.24
CA SER A 122 10.55 12.37 15.41
C SER A 122 9.99 13.08 14.19
N THR A 123 9.03 13.98 14.42
CA THR A 123 8.35 14.77 13.38
C THR A 123 8.93 16.18 13.23
N VAL A 124 10.15 16.40 13.73
CA VAL A 124 10.90 17.63 13.44
C VAL A 124 11.10 17.78 11.93
N PRO A 125 10.93 18.98 11.34
CA PRO A 125 10.85 19.13 9.88
C PRO A 125 12.06 18.59 9.10
N TYR A 126 13.27 18.61 9.67
CA TYR A 126 14.46 18.09 8.98
C TYR A 126 14.53 16.54 8.94
N ASN A 127 13.66 15.84 9.66
CA ASN A 127 13.53 14.39 9.64
C ASN A 127 12.42 13.91 8.69
N ILE A 128 11.69 14.83 8.06
CA ILE A 128 10.70 14.54 7.01
C ILE A 128 11.28 15.08 5.72
N GLN A 129 11.71 14.19 4.83
CA GLN A 129 12.32 14.56 3.55
C GLN A 129 11.28 14.69 2.44
#